data_AF-A0AAF0HG75-F1
#
_entry.id   AF-A0AAF0HG75-F1
#
_cell.length_a   1.000
_cell.length_b   1.000
_cell.length_c   1.000
_cell.angle_alpha   90.00
_cell.angle_beta   90.00
_cell.angle_gamma   90.00
#
_symmetry.space_group_name_H-M   'P 1'
#
loop_
_entity.id
_entity.type
_entity.pdbx_description
1 polymer ?
#
loop_
_entity_poly.entity_id
_entity_poly.type
_entity_poly.pdbx_seq_one_letter_code
_entity_poly.pdbx_strand_id
1 'polypeptide(L)'
;MMKFTGLQSSALPDTSDSVKECVNLGQWMLFKSYAHEVTTTFEVVFFLKTGDEIFGLNERGQITSTQITEHLSIDELFYFIDIPKPPSFSNAMPPKY
;
A
#
# COMPACT_ATOMS: atom_id res chain seq x y z
N MET A 1 12.08 7.41 9.71
CA MET A 1 10.79 7.71 10.39
C MET A 1 9.71 7.44 9.36
N MET A 2 8.68 6.66 9.71
CA MET A 2 7.67 6.17 8.75
C MET A 2 6.73 7.30 8.30
N LYS A 3 6.47 7.39 6.99
CA LYS A 3 5.61 8.41 6.40
C LYS A 3 4.28 7.81 5.94
N PHE A 4 3.18 8.53 6.15
CA PHE A 4 1.87 8.16 5.63
C PHE A 4 1.51 9.06 4.45
N THR A 5 1.21 8.47 3.31
CA THR A 5 0.95 9.19 2.07
C THR A 5 -0.39 8.76 1.47
N GLY A 6 -1.25 9.73 1.20
CA GLY A 6 -2.48 9.51 0.47
C GLY A 6 -2.21 9.31 -1.02
N LEU A 7 -2.74 8.22 -1.59
CA LEU A 7 -2.65 7.88 -3.00
C LEU A 7 -4.05 7.95 -3.64
N GLN A 8 -4.14 8.36 -4.89
CA GLN A 8 -5.38 8.22 -5.67
C GLN A 8 -5.52 6.77 -6.17
N SER A 9 -6.71 6.18 -6.17
CA SER A 9 -6.93 4.83 -6.71
C SER A 9 -6.56 4.71 -8.19
N SER A 10 -6.66 5.82 -8.92
CA SER A 10 -6.23 5.94 -10.31
C SER A 10 -4.71 5.86 -10.51
N ALA A 11 -3.91 5.99 -9.45
CA ALA A 11 -2.47 5.78 -9.50
C ALA A 11 -2.12 4.28 -9.60
N LEU A 12 -3.01 3.39 -9.17
CA LEU A 12 -2.88 1.94 -9.31
C LEU A 12 -4.10 1.39 -10.08
N PRO A 13 -4.23 1.74 -11.38
CA PRO A 13 -5.44 1.47 -12.15
C PRO A 13 -5.66 -0.03 -12.40
N ASP A 14 -4.60 -0.85 -12.46
CA ASP A 14 -4.73 -2.29 -12.70
C ASP A 14 -4.92 -3.09 -11.39
N THR A 15 -4.84 -2.44 -10.23
CA THR A 15 -5.17 -3.08 -8.96
C THR A 15 -6.69 -3.22 -8.83
N SER A 16 -7.17 -4.42 -8.50
CA SER A 16 -8.59 -4.69 -8.27
C SER A 16 -9.15 -3.85 -7.10
N ASP A 17 -10.39 -3.41 -7.22
CA ASP A 17 -11.05 -2.60 -6.19
C ASP A 17 -11.06 -3.28 -4.81
N SER A 18 -11.22 -4.61 -4.75
CA SER A 18 -11.18 -5.35 -3.47
C SER A 18 -9.81 -5.24 -2.79
N VAL A 19 -8.71 -5.20 -3.54
CA VAL A 19 -7.37 -4.98 -2.96
C VAL A 19 -7.29 -3.58 -2.36
N LYS A 20 -7.81 -2.58 -3.07
CA LYS A 20 -7.78 -1.19 -2.61
C LYS A 20 -8.65 -0.98 -1.39
N GLU A 21 -9.81 -1.65 -1.34
CA GLU A 21 -10.67 -1.72 -0.16
C GLU A 21 -9.94 -2.38 1.02
N CYS A 22 -9.32 -3.55 0.84
CA CYS A 22 -8.55 -4.22 1.89
C CYS A 22 -7.41 -3.34 2.46
N VAL A 23 -6.74 -2.55 1.60
CA VAL A 23 -5.73 -1.57 2.03
C VAL A 23 -6.37 -0.46 2.87
N ASN A 24 -7.50 0.10 2.43
CA ASN A 24 -8.19 1.16 3.17
C ASN A 24 -8.88 0.68 4.45
N LEU A 25 -9.24 -0.60 4.52
CA LEU A 25 -9.73 -1.25 5.73
C LEU A 25 -8.61 -1.51 6.75
N GLY A 26 -7.34 -1.32 6.36
CA GLY A 26 -6.17 -1.66 7.17
C GLY A 26 -5.93 -3.16 7.32
N GLN A 27 -6.61 -3.98 6.52
CA GLN A 27 -6.39 -5.43 6.47
C GLN A 27 -5.08 -5.75 5.76
N TRP A 28 -4.80 -5.02 4.68
CA TRP A 28 -3.57 -5.12 3.90
C TRP A 28 -2.78 -3.83 3.99
N MET A 29 -1.46 -3.90 3.80
CA MET A 29 -0.59 -2.73 3.86
C MET A 29 0.08 -2.51 2.52
N LEU A 30 -0.16 -1.34 1.93
CA LEU A 30 0.55 -0.86 0.75
C LEU A 30 1.69 0.06 1.20
N PHE A 31 2.93 -0.25 0.85
CA PHE A 31 4.07 0.53 1.32
C PHE A 31 5.23 0.54 0.32
N LYS A 32 6.21 1.42 0.57
CA LYS A 32 7.52 1.43 -0.09
C LYS A 32 8.60 1.21 0.96
N SER A 33 9.63 0.51 0.51
CA SER A 33 10.89 0.30 1.22
C SER A 33 11.99 0.91 0.36
N TYR A 34 12.82 1.76 0.94
CA TYR A 34 13.99 2.32 0.28
C TYR A 34 15.26 1.55 0.63
N ALA A 35 15.12 0.39 1.29
CA ALA A 35 16.25 -0.50 1.53
C ALA A 35 16.89 -0.89 0.19
N HIS A 36 18.12 -0.39 -0.01
CA HIS A 36 18.89 -0.49 -1.26
C HIS A 36 19.13 -1.93 -1.73
N GLU A 37 18.91 -2.93 -0.87
CA GLU A 37 19.18 -4.34 -1.11
C GLU A 37 18.01 -5.08 -1.77
N VAL A 38 16.76 -4.56 -1.69
CA VAL A 38 15.57 -5.33 -2.10
C VAL A 38 15.04 -4.95 -3.48
N THR A 39 15.37 -3.77 -3.99
CA THR A 39 14.91 -3.28 -5.32
C THR A 39 15.85 -3.69 -6.45
N THR A 40 16.33 -4.94 -6.47
CA THR A 40 17.20 -5.44 -7.55
C THR A 40 16.42 -5.78 -8.83
N THR A 41 15.08 -5.80 -8.77
CA THR A 41 14.22 -5.85 -9.95
C THR A 41 13.62 -4.47 -10.22
N PHE A 42 13.95 -3.91 -11.38
CA PHE A 42 13.51 -2.58 -11.85
C PHE A 42 11.99 -2.42 -11.97
N GLU A 43 11.22 -3.49 -11.80
CA GLU A 43 9.77 -3.51 -12.04
C GLU A 43 8.94 -3.30 -10.77
N VAL A 44 9.53 -3.41 -9.57
CA VAL A 44 8.79 -3.29 -8.30
C VAL A 44 8.87 -1.85 -7.77
N VAL A 45 7.72 -1.18 -7.72
CA VAL A 45 7.61 0.20 -7.22
C VAL A 45 6.87 0.29 -5.89
N PHE A 46 5.91 -0.61 -5.64
CA PHE A 46 5.17 -0.69 -4.38
C PHE A 46 5.19 -2.11 -3.84
N PHE A 47 4.99 -2.24 -2.53
CA PHE A 47 4.89 -3.52 -1.83
C PHE A 47 3.51 -3.64 -1.18
N LEU A 48 2.85 -4.77 -1.38
CA LEU A 48 1.56 -5.09 -0.78
C LEU A 48 1.72 -6.26 0.18
N LYS A 49 1.61 -6.01 1.49
CA LYS A 49 1.61 -7.05 2.50
C LYS A 49 0.18 -7.49 2.82
N THR A 50 -0.10 -8.78 2.63
CA THR A 50 -1.38 -9.44 2.90
C THR A 50 -1.17 -10.52 3.96
N GLY A 51 -1.35 -10.18 5.24
CA GLY A 51 -1.09 -11.12 6.34
C GLY A 51 0.36 -11.59 6.39
N ASP A 52 0.61 -12.80 5.89
CA ASP A 52 1.90 -13.49 5.87
C ASP A 52 2.70 -13.34 4.57
N GLU A 53 2.08 -12.86 3.49
CA GLU A 53 2.73 -12.71 2.18
C GLU A 53 2.98 -11.24 1.83
N ILE A 54 4.05 -10.98 1.07
CA ILE A 54 4.35 -9.67 0.50
C ILE A 54 4.46 -9.82 -1.02
N PHE A 55 3.64 -9.04 -1.73
CA PHE A 55 3.64 -8.97 -3.18
C PHE A 55 4.32 -7.68 -3.64
N GLY A 56 5.16 -7.79 -4.67
CA GLY A 56 5.69 -6.64 -5.40
C GLY A 56 4.66 -6.16 -6.41
N LEU A 57 4.44 -4.86 -6.47
CA LEU A 57 3.57 -4.21 -7.44
C LEU A 57 4.39 -3.25 -8.30
N ASN A 58 4.09 -3.21 -9.59
CA ASN A 58 4.63 -2.20 -10.49
C ASN A 58 3.91 -0.85 -10.32
N GLU A 59 4.29 0.13 -11.14
CA GLU A 59 3.75 1.50 -11.10
C GLU A 59 2.24 1.57 -11.38
N ARG A 60 1.69 0.57 -12.09
CA ARG A 60 0.25 0.50 -12.42
C ARG A 60 -0.53 -0.35 -11.43
N GLY A 61 0.15 -1.02 -10.49
CA GLY A 61 -0.46 -1.86 -9.47
C GLY A 61 -0.67 -3.32 -9.88
N GLN A 62 0.10 -3.81 -10.85
CA GLN A 62 0.13 -5.22 -11.22
C GLN A 62 1.13 -5.98 -10.36
N ILE A 63 0.76 -7.20 -9.96
CA ILE A 63 1.66 -8.09 -9.21
C ILE A 63 2.81 -8.52 -10.12
N THR A 64 4.03 -8.23 -9.68
CA THR A 64 5.26 -8.72 -10.30
C THR A 64 5.62 -10.09 -9.73
N SER A 65 6.13 -11.00 -10.55
CA SER A 65 6.55 -12.33 -10.13
C SER A 65 7.84 -12.36 -9.27
N THR A 66 8.33 -11.19 -8.84
CA THR A 66 9.55 -11.11 -8.05
C THR A 66 9.33 -11.71 -6.66
N GLN A 67 10.18 -12.67 -6.31
CA GLN A 67 10.21 -13.25 -4.97
C GLN A 67 10.89 -12.26 -4.03
N ILE A 68 10.11 -11.65 -3.14
CA ILE A 68 10.61 -10.68 -2.16
C ILE A 68 11.16 -11.45 -0.97
N THR A 69 12.48 -11.47 -0.82
CA THR A 69 13.16 -12.03 0.35
C THR A 69 13.20 -11.03 1.50
N GLU A 70 13.09 -11.57 2.72
CA GLU A 70 12.64 -10.91 3.95
C GLU A 70 13.46 -9.71 4.46
N HIS A 71 12.81 -8.95 5.36
CA HIS A 71 13.21 -7.70 6.03
C HIS A 71 13.08 -6.41 5.20
N LEU A 72 11.93 -6.23 4.54
CA LEU A 72 11.54 -4.91 4.04
C LEU A 72 11.25 -3.95 5.20
N SER A 73 11.88 -2.78 5.16
CA SER A 73 11.53 -1.67 6.04
C SER A 73 10.31 -0.95 5.48
N ILE A 74 9.38 -0.58 6.36
CA ILE A 74 8.21 0.20 5.96
C ILE A 74 8.57 1.69 6.11
N ASP A 75 9.12 2.27 5.05
CA ASP A 75 9.53 3.68 5.05
C ASP A 75 8.35 4.61 4.76
N GLU A 76 7.52 4.24 3.78
CA GLU A 76 6.35 5.03 3.38
C GLU A 76 5.13 4.11 3.19
N LEU A 77 4.03 4.40 3.88
CA LEU A 77 2.78 3.66 3.81
C LEU A 77 1.73 4.46 3.06
N PHE A 78 1.00 3.77 2.19
CA PHE A 78 0.03 4.36 1.28
C PHE A 78 -1.38 3.90 1.64
N TYR A 79 -2.32 4.82 1.51
CA TYR A 79 -3.76 4.56 1.59
C TYR A 79 -4.46 5.30 0.46
N PHE A 80 -5.59 4.77 -0.01
CA PHE A 80 -6.37 5.41 -1.06
C PHE A 80 -7.23 6.52 -0.47
N ILE A 81 -7.13 7.74 -1.02
CA ILE A 81 -7.84 8.92 -0.48
C ILE A 81 -9.28 9.03 -0.99
N ASP A 82 -9.56 8.38 -2.11
CA ASP A 82 -10.80 8.39 -2.86
C ASP A 82 -11.67 7.15 -2.61
N ILE A 83 -11.18 6.19 -1.82
CA ILE A 83 -11.93 5.01 -1.39
C ILE A 83 -12.39 5.20 0.06
N PRO A 84 -13.66 4.90 0.40
CA PRO A 84 -14.15 5.03 1.76
C PRO A 84 -13.34 4.16 2.72
N LYS A 85 -12.91 4.76 3.83
CA LYS A 85 -12.33 4.03 4.96
C LYS A 85 -13.46 3.49 5.85
N PRO A 86 -13.29 2.34 6.51
CA PRO A 86 -14.31 1.86 7.43
C PRO A 86 -14.43 2.86 8.59
N PRO A 87 -15.64 3.03 9.15
CA PRO A 87 -15.87 3.96 10.26
C PRO A 87 -15.06 3.62 11.54
N SER A 88 -14.42 2.45 11.62
CA SER A 88 -13.48 2.08 12.68
C SER A 88 -12.13 2.82 12.64
N PHE A 89 -11.82 3.55 11.55
CA PHE A 89 -10.72 4.53 11.50
C PHE A 89 -11.16 5.97 11.82
N SER A 90 -12.41 6.18 12.27
CA SER A 90 -12.89 7.50 12.74
C SER A 90 -12.38 7.82 14.15
N ASN A 91 -11.13 8.27 14.25
CA ASN A 91 -10.75 9.23 15.31
C ASN A 91 -10.76 10.67 14.80
N ALA A 92 -11.59 10.97 13.80
CA ALA A 92 -11.93 12.33 13.42
C ALA A 92 -13.45 12.45 13.36
N MET A 93 -14.09 12.61 14.52
CA MET A 93 -15.31 13.42 14.53
C MET A 93 -14.91 14.80 13.99
N PRO A 94 -15.48 15.29 12.87
CA PRO A 94 -15.36 16.70 12.58
C PRO A 94 -16.01 17.47 13.74
N PRO A 95 -15.39 18.55 14.27
CA PRO A 95 -16.03 19.36 15.27
C PRO A 95 -17.32 19.92 14.67
N LYS A 96 -18.45 19.60 15.30
CA LYS A 96 -19.73 20.23 15.00
C LYS A 96 -19.64 21.68 15.48
N TYR A 97 -19.71 22.62 14.55
CA TYR A 97 -20.10 24.01 14.84
C TYR A 97 -21.58 24.17 14.52
#